data_AF-A0A7K1XWP6-F1
#
_entry.id   AF-A0A7K1XWP6-F1
#
_cell.length_a   1.000
_cell.length_b   1.000
_cell.length_c   1.000
_cell.angle_alpha   90.00
_cell.angle_beta   90.00
_cell.angle_gamma   90.00
#
_symmetry.space_group_name_H-M   'P 1'
#
loop_
_entity.id
_entity.type
_entity.pdbx_description
1 polymer ?
#
loop_
_entity_poly.entity_id
_entity_poly.type
_entity_poly.pdbx_seq_one_letter_code
_entity_poly.pdbx_strand_id
1 'polypeptide(L)'
;MNKIKYLLGIVILLFSSSCIKNDEITVQSTVIEWDAATYNANSAGLLYPLLTRYTGYGRATVTTDPLLTRTSGTVKLRVNLVGPQRSTATEISYSVQAAGTTAVSGTHFTTTGKATIPANSSFAEVEVVILNPGASTGGAKTLALELLPSGDIKPSENEKYIGLSIAQN
;
A
#
# COMPACT_ATOMS: atom_id res chain seq x y z
N MET A 1 0.59 51.06 -46.66
CA MET A 1 -0.36 49.92 -46.63
C MET A 1 0.29 48.54 -46.59
N ASN A 2 1.51 48.32 -47.11
CA ASN A 2 2.08 46.96 -47.19
C ASN A 2 2.57 46.41 -45.85
N LYS A 3 3.07 47.25 -44.93
CA LYS A 3 3.57 46.83 -43.60
C LYS A 3 2.48 46.27 -42.67
N ILE A 4 1.24 46.75 -42.81
CA ILE A 4 0.07 46.27 -42.05
C ILE A 4 -0.36 44.87 -42.50
N LYS A 5 -0.21 44.55 -43.79
CA LYS A 5 -0.52 43.21 -44.33
C LYS A 5 0.45 42.14 -43.80
N TYR A 6 1.73 42.48 -43.65
CA TYR A 6 2.72 41.57 -43.05
C TYR A 6 2.50 41.35 -41.56
N LEU A 7 2.11 42.39 -40.81
CA LEU A 7 1.82 42.28 -39.39
C LEU A 7 0.58 41.40 -39.13
N LEU A 8 -0.46 41.53 -39.96
CA LEU A 8 -1.67 40.70 -39.87
C LEU A 8 -1.40 39.23 -40.23
N GLY A 9 -0.50 38.97 -41.20
CA GLY A 9 -0.09 37.62 -41.57
C GLY A 9 0.70 36.88 -40.48
N ILE A 10 1.56 37.59 -39.74
CA ILE A 10 2.34 37.01 -38.63
C ILE A 10 1.45 36.66 -37.44
N VAL A 11 0.44 37.50 -37.15
CA VAL A 11 -0.51 37.24 -36.05
C VAL A 11 -1.37 36.00 -36.32
N ILE A 12 -1.77 35.75 -37.58
CA ILE A 12 -2.58 34.57 -37.95
C ILE A 12 -1.76 33.25 -37.83
N LEU A 13 -0.46 33.29 -38.09
CA LEU A 13 0.45 32.13 -37.97
C LEU A 13 0.76 31.74 -36.51
N LEU A 14 0.63 32.68 -35.56
CA LEU A 14 0.86 32.42 -34.13
C LEU A 14 -0.32 31.72 -33.43
N PHE A 15 -1.50 31.66 -34.06
CA PHE A 15 -2.70 31.02 -33.51
C PHE A 15 -2.99 29.63 -34.09
N SER A 16 -2.15 29.10 -34.99
CA SER A 16 -2.43 27.85 -35.73
C SER A 16 -1.74 26.59 -35.17
N SER A 17 -1.01 26.66 -34.05
CA SER A 17 -0.16 25.54 -33.58
C SER A 17 -0.56 24.90 -32.24
N SER A 18 -1.63 25.33 -31.57
CA SER A 18 -2.02 24.79 -30.27
C SER A 18 -3.21 23.82 -30.34
N CYS A 19 -3.16 22.85 -31.25
CA CYS A 19 -3.88 21.59 -31.06
C CYS A 19 -3.01 20.67 -30.19
N ILE A 20 -2.79 21.05 -28.93
CA ILE A 20 -2.21 20.12 -27.96
C ILE A 20 -3.29 19.06 -27.76
N LYS A 21 -3.06 17.87 -28.31
CA LYS A 21 -3.86 16.71 -27.98
C LYS A 21 -3.69 16.49 -26.47
N ASN A 22 -4.68 16.92 -25.71
CA ASN A 22 -4.79 16.56 -24.30
C ASN A 22 -5.29 15.12 -24.26
N ASP A 23 -4.42 14.19 -24.65
CA ASP A 23 -4.65 12.77 -24.41
C ASP A 23 -4.65 12.64 -22.88
N GLU A 24 -5.83 12.42 -22.29
CA GLU A 24 -5.92 12.10 -20.87
C GLU A 24 -5.07 10.84 -20.64
N ILE A 25 -3.99 10.98 -19.87
CA ILE A 25 -3.26 9.82 -19.36
C ILE A 25 -4.15 9.23 -18.27
N THR A 26 -5.15 8.45 -18.68
CA THR A 26 -5.97 7.67 -17.75
C THR A 26 -5.16 6.45 -17.33
N VAL A 27 -4.75 6.39 -16.06
CA VAL A 27 -4.21 5.17 -15.47
C VAL A 27 -5.35 4.16 -15.38
N GLN A 28 -5.45 3.25 -16.35
CA GLN A 28 -6.52 2.25 -16.38
C GLN A 28 -6.24 1.04 -15.49
N SER A 29 -4.97 0.79 -15.16
CA SER A 29 -4.61 -0.28 -14.23
C SER A 29 -4.89 0.15 -12.80
N THR A 30 -5.86 -0.49 -12.16
CA THR A 30 -6.11 -0.34 -10.73
C THR A 30 -5.36 -1.43 -9.97
N VAL A 31 -4.45 -1.03 -9.08
CA VAL A 31 -3.73 -1.97 -8.21
C VAL A 31 -3.89 -1.62 -6.74
N ILE A 32 -3.64 -2.61 -5.87
CA ILE A 32 -3.53 -2.42 -4.43
C ILE A 32 -2.13 -2.74 -3.94
N GLU A 33 -1.66 -1.95 -2.98
CA GLU A 33 -0.33 -2.08 -2.39
C GLU A 33 -0.36 -1.83 -0.89
N TRP A 34 0.53 -2.48 -0.15
CA TRP A 34 0.77 -2.11 1.24
C TRP A 34 1.47 -0.76 1.29
N ASP A 35 0.88 0.22 1.97
CA ASP A 35 1.45 1.57 2.08
C ASP A 35 2.89 1.51 2.62
N ALA A 36 3.11 0.71 3.66
CA ALA A 36 4.43 0.56 4.24
C ALA A 36 5.42 -0.21 3.35
N ALA A 37 4.98 -1.03 2.40
CA ALA A 37 5.88 -1.65 1.43
C ALA A 37 6.49 -0.58 0.52
N THR A 38 5.68 0.36 0.04
CA THR A 38 6.10 1.49 -0.79
C THR A 38 7.14 2.40 -0.13
N TYR A 39 7.17 2.49 1.20
CA TYR A 39 8.06 3.40 1.95
C TYR A 39 9.24 2.73 2.67
N ASN A 40 9.27 1.41 2.81
CA ASN A 40 10.30 0.72 3.59
C ASN A 40 11.10 -0.23 2.69
N ALA A 41 12.43 -0.22 2.85
CA ALA A 41 13.30 -1.10 2.09
C ALA A 41 13.05 -2.58 2.42
N ASN A 42 13.19 -3.44 1.41
CA ASN A 42 13.11 -4.88 1.57
C ASN A 42 14.16 -5.38 2.57
N SER A 43 13.73 -6.29 3.44
CA SER A 43 14.64 -6.92 4.40
C SER A 43 15.54 -7.94 3.72
N ALA A 44 16.73 -8.18 4.27
CA ALA A 44 17.72 -9.04 3.66
C ALA A 44 17.16 -10.44 3.36
N GLY A 45 17.26 -10.87 2.10
CA GLY A 45 16.75 -12.17 1.63
C GLY A 45 15.24 -12.23 1.39
N LEU A 46 14.51 -11.13 1.55
CA LEU A 46 13.07 -11.04 1.31
C LEU A 46 12.77 -10.05 0.17
N LEU A 47 11.61 -10.22 -0.46
CA LEU A 47 11.08 -9.32 -1.48
C LEU A 47 10.14 -8.25 -0.89
N TYR A 48 10.16 -8.07 0.43
CA TYR A 48 9.29 -7.16 1.17
C TYR A 48 9.95 -6.66 2.45
N PRO A 49 9.48 -5.54 3.03
CA PRO A 49 9.95 -5.09 4.32
C PRO A 49 9.39 -5.95 5.46
N LEU A 50 10.27 -6.31 6.40
CA LEU A 50 9.91 -6.93 7.68
C LEU A 50 9.93 -5.85 8.78
N LEU A 51 8.76 -5.37 9.16
CA LEU A 51 8.60 -4.30 10.13
C LEU A 51 8.80 -4.83 11.56
N THR A 52 9.65 -4.16 12.34
CA THR A 52 9.85 -4.43 13.78
C THR A 52 9.14 -3.41 14.68
N ARG A 53 8.48 -2.43 14.05
CA ARG A 53 7.81 -1.30 14.68
C ARG A 53 6.51 -0.99 13.95
N TYR A 54 5.64 -0.25 14.62
CA TYR A 54 4.50 0.37 13.94
C TYR A 54 5.01 1.29 12.85
N THR A 55 4.21 1.44 11.80
CA THR A 55 4.55 2.30 10.67
C THR A 55 3.47 3.37 10.53
N GLY A 56 3.90 4.61 10.31
CA GLY A 56 2.98 5.70 10.02
C GLY A 56 2.57 5.67 8.56
N TYR A 57 1.35 6.13 8.25
CA TYR A 57 0.88 6.18 6.87
C TYR A 57 1.63 7.24 6.06
N GLY A 58 1.99 6.92 4.82
CA GLY A 58 2.66 7.87 3.92
C GLY A 58 4.13 8.13 4.25
N ARG A 59 4.76 7.29 5.08
CA ARG A 59 6.15 7.47 5.52
C ARG A 59 6.85 6.16 5.87
N ALA A 60 8.17 6.19 5.82
CA ALA A 60 8.99 5.09 6.32
C ALA A 60 8.86 4.96 7.85
N THR A 61 9.08 3.74 8.32
CA THR A 61 9.19 3.42 9.75
C THR A 61 10.43 4.11 10.33
N VAL A 62 10.29 4.73 11.50
CA VAL A 62 11.37 5.44 12.18
C VAL A 62 11.60 4.88 13.58
N THR A 63 12.74 5.22 14.17
CA THR A 63 13.18 4.66 15.45
C THR A 63 12.30 5.07 16.64
N THR A 64 11.56 6.16 16.52
CA THR A 64 10.60 6.62 17.54
C THR A 64 9.24 5.93 17.45
N ASP A 65 8.95 5.19 16.38
CA ASP A 65 7.70 4.43 16.31
C ASP A 65 7.74 3.30 17.37
N PRO A 66 6.61 2.96 18.00
CA PRO A 66 6.57 1.89 18.99
C PRO A 66 7.05 0.55 18.42
N LEU A 67 7.69 -0.28 19.26
CA LEU A 67 8.07 -1.64 18.88
C LEU A 67 6.84 -2.53 18.69
N LEU A 68 6.93 -3.46 17.75
CA LEU A 68 5.97 -4.55 17.61
C LEU A 68 6.37 -5.67 18.57
N THR A 69 5.53 -5.89 19.58
CA THR A 69 5.73 -6.89 20.62
C THR A 69 4.45 -7.69 20.81
N ARG A 70 4.51 -8.79 21.55
CA ARG A 70 3.35 -9.59 21.98
C ARG A 70 2.29 -8.78 22.75
N THR A 71 2.60 -7.55 23.20
CA THR A 71 1.65 -6.67 23.90
C THR A 71 1.15 -5.51 23.05
N SER A 72 1.45 -5.50 21.76
CA SER A 72 1.04 -4.44 20.82
C SER A 72 -0.48 -4.31 20.66
N GLY A 73 -1.25 -5.38 20.88
CA GLY A 73 -2.69 -5.36 20.62
C GLY A 73 -2.97 -5.17 19.12
N THR A 74 -3.92 -4.31 18.76
CA THR A 74 -4.27 -4.10 17.35
C THR A 74 -3.22 -3.27 16.61
N VAL A 75 -2.70 -3.85 15.53
CA VAL A 75 -1.84 -3.20 14.54
C VAL A 75 -2.70 -2.89 13.32
N LYS A 76 -2.68 -1.63 12.87
CA LYS A 76 -3.38 -1.18 11.67
C LYS A 76 -2.37 -1.01 10.54
N LEU A 77 -2.63 -1.67 9.42
CA LEU A 77 -1.84 -1.57 8.20
C LEU A 77 -2.70 -0.96 7.10
N ARG A 78 -2.18 0.04 6.41
CA ARG A 78 -2.89 0.68 5.31
C ARG A 78 -2.61 -0.04 4.00
N VAL A 79 -3.67 -0.28 3.24
CA VAL A 79 -3.59 -0.70 1.83
C VAL A 79 -4.03 0.47 0.96
N ASN A 80 -3.21 0.88 0.01
CA ASN A 80 -3.53 1.91 -0.96
C ASN A 80 -4.22 1.32 -2.18
N LEU A 81 -5.20 2.06 -2.72
CA LEU A 81 -5.75 1.89 -4.05
C LEU A 81 -5.01 2.84 -4.98
N VAL A 82 -4.19 2.28 -5.87
CA VAL A 82 -3.49 3.02 -6.90
C VAL A 82 -4.31 2.93 -8.18
N GLY A 83 -5.07 3.98 -8.45
CA GLY A 83 -6.02 4.07 -9.55
C GLY A 83 -7.19 4.99 -9.20
N PRO A 84 -8.21 5.06 -10.08
CA PRO A 84 -9.42 5.83 -9.81
C PRO A 84 -10.15 5.34 -8.56
N GLN A 85 -10.62 6.29 -7.74
CA GLN A 85 -11.52 5.96 -6.63
C GLN A 85 -12.84 5.40 -7.16
N ARG A 86 -13.47 4.54 -6.35
CA ARG A 86 -14.75 3.91 -6.70
C ARG A 86 -15.88 4.60 -5.97
N SER A 87 -17.00 4.80 -6.65
CA SER A 87 -18.21 5.37 -6.05
C SER A 87 -18.91 4.42 -5.05
N THR A 88 -18.48 3.16 -5.00
CA THR A 88 -18.98 2.14 -4.06
C THR A 88 -17.83 1.57 -3.24
N ALA A 89 -18.15 1.11 -2.02
CA ALA A 89 -17.19 0.42 -1.18
C ALA A 89 -16.72 -0.88 -1.86
N THR A 90 -15.42 -1.15 -1.78
CA THR A 90 -14.79 -2.31 -2.41
C THR A 90 -14.09 -3.16 -1.37
N GLU A 91 -14.50 -4.42 -1.27
CA GLU A 91 -13.81 -5.40 -0.43
C GLU A 91 -12.54 -5.87 -1.14
N ILE A 92 -11.43 -5.89 -0.40
CA ILE A 92 -10.16 -6.47 -0.81
C ILE A 92 -9.81 -7.65 0.09
N SER A 93 -9.10 -8.63 -0.47
CA SER A 93 -8.66 -9.82 0.25
C SER A 93 -7.15 -9.84 0.43
N TYR A 94 -6.70 -10.42 1.54
CA TYR A 94 -5.31 -10.73 1.82
C TYR A 94 -5.20 -12.07 2.53
N SER A 95 -4.01 -12.66 2.54
CA SER A 95 -3.76 -13.93 3.21
C SER A 95 -2.44 -13.93 3.97
N VAL A 96 -2.32 -14.90 4.87
CA VAL A 96 -1.07 -15.20 5.55
C VAL A 96 -0.21 -16.02 4.60
N GLN A 97 0.99 -15.52 4.30
CA GLN A 97 1.94 -16.21 3.44
C GLN A 97 2.72 -17.23 4.27
N ALA A 98 2.45 -18.52 4.03
CA ALA A 98 2.94 -19.59 4.90
C ALA A 98 4.47 -19.72 4.91
N ALA A 99 5.15 -19.57 3.76
CA ALA A 99 6.59 -19.84 3.68
C ALA A 99 7.46 -18.80 4.41
N GLY A 100 6.94 -17.61 4.69
CA GLY A 100 7.59 -16.52 5.41
C GLY A 100 7.00 -16.27 6.80
N THR A 101 6.02 -17.07 7.23
CA THR A 101 5.34 -16.91 8.51
C THR A 101 5.77 -17.98 9.51
N THR A 102 6.28 -17.53 10.66
CA THR A 102 6.53 -18.37 11.85
C THR A 102 5.56 -18.08 12.99
N ALA A 103 4.79 -16.99 12.90
CA ALA A 103 3.69 -16.69 13.78
C ALA A 103 2.51 -17.65 13.52
N VAL A 104 1.81 -18.01 14.58
CA VAL A 104 0.69 -18.98 14.54
C VAL A 104 -0.61 -18.23 14.81
N SER A 105 -1.58 -18.34 13.89
CA SER A 105 -2.91 -17.76 14.05
C SER A 105 -3.62 -18.33 15.29
N GLY A 106 -4.31 -17.49 16.05
CA GLY A 106 -4.96 -17.85 17.32
C GLY A 106 -4.00 -17.93 18.52
N THR A 107 -2.68 -17.93 18.31
CA THR A 107 -1.67 -17.87 19.39
C THR A 107 -0.94 -16.55 19.41
N HIS A 108 -0.44 -16.11 18.26
CA HIS A 108 0.38 -14.89 18.13
C HIS A 108 -0.40 -13.74 17.49
N PHE A 109 -1.38 -14.05 16.64
CA PHE A 109 -2.22 -13.03 16.00
C PHE A 109 -3.60 -13.58 15.61
N THR A 110 -4.55 -12.70 15.36
CA THR A 110 -5.74 -12.95 14.55
C THR A 110 -5.94 -11.84 13.53
N THR A 111 -6.59 -12.16 12.42
CA THR A 111 -6.88 -11.21 11.34
C THR A 111 -8.04 -11.75 10.50
N THR A 112 -8.72 -10.88 9.76
CA THR A 112 -9.95 -11.23 9.02
C THR A 112 -9.69 -11.78 7.62
N GLY A 113 -8.51 -11.51 7.05
CA GLY A 113 -8.20 -11.79 5.64
C GLY A 113 -8.90 -10.85 4.65
N LYS A 114 -9.62 -9.84 5.14
CA LYS A 114 -10.39 -8.89 4.33
C LYS A 114 -10.31 -7.47 4.88
N ALA A 115 -10.33 -6.49 4.00
CA ALA A 115 -10.51 -5.08 4.35
C ALA A 115 -11.40 -4.40 3.32
N THR A 116 -12.02 -3.29 3.69
CA THR A 116 -12.92 -2.54 2.80
C THR A 116 -12.33 -1.18 2.51
N ILE A 117 -12.14 -0.88 1.22
CA ILE A 117 -11.90 0.48 0.74
C ILE A 117 -13.26 1.18 0.68
N PRO A 118 -13.53 2.22 1.49
CA PRO A 118 -14.80 2.93 1.43
C PRO A 118 -15.05 3.57 0.05
N ALA A 119 -16.31 3.86 -0.25
CA ALA A 119 -16.66 4.66 -1.43
C ALA A 119 -15.92 6.01 -1.39
N ASN A 120 -15.43 6.45 -2.54
CA ASN A 120 -14.67 7.68 -2.74
C ASN A 120 -13.41 7.78 -1.85
N SER A 121 -12.79 6.62 -1.55
CA SER A 121 -11.53 6.52 -0.85
C SER A 121 -10.48 5.84 -1.72
N SER A 122 -9.21 6.14 -1.44
CA SER A 122 -8.04 5.49 -2.06
C SER A 122 -7.30 4.57 -1.08
N PHE A 123 -7.92 4.17 0.02
CA PHE A 123 -7.29 3.27 0.98
C PHE A 123 -8.29 2.49 1.84
N ALA A 124 -7.80 1.38 2.39
CA ALA A 124 -8.43 0.60 3.46
C ALA A 124 -7.46 0.40 4.61
N GLU A 125 -8.00 0.11 5.80
CA GLU A 125 -7.24 -0.36 6.94
C GLU A 125 -7.42 -1.86 7.13
N VAL A 126 -6.31 -2.58 7.23
CA VAL A 126 -6.23 -3.98 7.63
C VAL A 126 -5.87 -4.03 9.10
N GLU A 127 -6.67 -4.74 9.89
CA GLU A 127 -6.43 -4.94 11.31
C GLU A 127 -5.82 -6.32 11.57
N VAL A 128 -4.68 -6.33 12.24
CA VAL A 128 -4.03 -7.52 12.79
C VAL A 128 -4.03 -7.38 14.30
N VAL A 129 -4.77 -8.24 14.98
CA VAL A 129 -4.78 -8.28 16.44
C VAL A 129 -3.62 -9.13 16.91
N ILE A 130 -2.61 -8.52 17.53
CA ILE A 130 -1.50 -9.23 18.14
C ILE A 130 -1.96 -9.80 19.48
N LEU A 131 -1.79 -11.11 19.64
CA LEU A 131 -2.14 -11.84 20.84
C LEU A 131 -0.92 -11.98 21.75
N ASN A 132 -1.18 -12.01 23.05
CA ASN A 132 -0.15 -12.20 24.07
C ASN A 132 -0.19 -13.63 24.61
N PRO A 133 0.60 -14.58 24.06
CA PRO A 133 0.68 -15.94 24.58
C PRO A 133 1.54 -16.07 25.85
N GLY A 134 2.06 -14.95 26.38
CA GLY A 134 3.09 -14.92 27.43
C GLY A 134 4.48 -14.68 26.85
N ALA A 135 5.41 -14.26 27.71
CA ALA A 135 6.79 -14.04 27.30
C ALA A 135 7.48 -15.36 26.95
N SER A 136 8.33 -15.36 25.92
CA SER A 136 9.12 -16.54 25.54
C SER A 136 10.54 -16.16 25.11
N THR A 137 11.47 -17.10 25.28
CA THR A 137 12.85 -16.99 24.78
C THR A 137 12.99 -17.44 23.32
N GLY A 138 11.90 -17.87 22.69
CA GLY A 138 11.87 -18.45 21.33
C GLY A 138 11.98 -17.45 20.18
N GLY A 139 12.55 -16.27 20.43
CA GLY A 139 12.74 -15.20 19.47
C GLY A 139 11.45 -14.52 18.99
N ALA A 140 11.62 -13.50 18.15
CA ALA A 140 10.49 -12.84 17.49
C ALA A 140 9.75 -13.82 16.54
N LYS A 141 8.44 -13.61 16.37
CA LYS A 141 7.62 -14.37 15.42
C LYS A 141 7.29 -13.50 14.21
N THR A 142 7.49 -14.07 13.03
CA THR A 142 7.25 -13.39 11.76
C THR A 142 5.85 -13.69 11.26
N LEU A 143 5.09 -12.66 10.93
CA LEU A 143 3.84 -12.75 10.19
C LEU A 143 4.06 -12.09 8.83
N ALA A 144 3.96 -12.86 7.75
CA ALA A 144 3.98 -12.34 6.38
C ALA A 144 2.56 -12.31 5.81
N LEU A 145 2.19 -11.20 5.20
CA LEU A 145 0.89 -10.98 4.58
C LEU A 145 1.04 -10.71 3.09
N GLU A 146 0.12 -11.25 2.29
CA GLU A 146 0.05 -11.07 0.84
C GLU A 146 -1.33 -10.52 0.46
N LEU A 147 -1.36 -9.43 -0.30
CA LEU A 147 -2.57 -8.95 -0.98
C LEU A 147 -2.96 -9.91 -2.11
N LEU A 148 -4.25 -10.20 -2.21
CA LEU A 148 -4.79 -11.12 -3.22
C LEU A 148 -5.61 -10.37 -4.28
N PRO A 149 -5.70 -10.89 -5.52
CA PRO A 149 -6.62 -10.36 -6.52
C PRO A 149 -8.06 -10.31 -6.00
N SER A 150 -8.74 -9.18 -6.23
CA SER A 150 -10.11 -8.94 -5.76
C SER A 150 -10.93 -8.34 -6.91
N GLY A 151 -11.64 -9.20 -7.65
CA GLY A 151 -12.36 -8.80 -8.85
C GLY A 151 -11.40 -8.30 -9.94
N ASP A 152 -11.56 -7.05 -10.34
CA ASP A 152 -10.74 -6.36 -11.33
C ASP A 152 -9.50 -5.66 -10.73
N ILE A 153 -9.39 -5.58 -9.39
CA ILE A 153 -8.23 -5.04 -8.70
C ILE A 153 -7.16 -6.12 -8.55
N LYS A 154 -5.94 -5.80 -9.00
CA LYS A 154 -4.78 -6.68 -8.86
C LYS A 154 -3.83 -6.18 -7.77
N PRO A 155 -3.13 -7.06 -7.03
CA PRO A 155 -2.02 -6.63 -6.19
C PRO A 155 -0.89 -6.03 -7.03
N SER A 156 -0.20 -5.02 -6.50
CA SER A 156 1.05 -4.51 -7.06
C SER A 156 2.09 -5.63 -7.12
N GLU A 157 2.87 -5.70 -8.20
CA GLU A 157 3.87 -6.76 -8.37
C GLU A 157 4.96 -6.67 -7.29
N ASN A 158 5.37 -5.45 -6.94
CA ASN A 158 6.46 -5.18 -6.01
C ASN A 158 5.97 -5.03 -4.56
N GLU A 159 4.76 -4.48 -4.37
CA GLU A 159 4.31 -3.99 -3.04
C GLU A 159 3.14 -4.79 -2.45
N LYS A 160 2.92 -6.02 -2.93
CA LYS A 160 1.84 -6.92 -2.44
C LYS A 160 2.16 -7.67 -1.15
N TYR A 161 3.41 -7.67 -0.71
CA TYR A 161 3.85 -8.38 0.49
C TYR A 161 4.28 -7.41 1.58
N ILE A 162 4.02 -7.78 2.83
CA ILE A 162 4.56 -7.10 4.02
C ILE A 162 4.79 -8.09 5.15
N GLY A 163 5.83 -7.86 5.96
CA GLY A 163 6.14 -8.67 7.13
C GLY A 163 6.01 -7.87 8.43
N LEU A 164 5.57 -8.51 9.49
CA LEU A 164 5.66 -8.05 10.88
C LEU A 164 6.56 -8.99 11.67
N SER A 165 7.55 -8.45 12.37
CA SER A 165 8.39 -9.18 13.33
C SER A 165 7.93 -8.83 14.74
N ILE A 166 7.25 -9.77 15.39
CA ILE A 166 6.59 -9.58 16.68
C ILE A 166 7.51 -10.10 17.78
N ALA A 167 8.13 -9.19 18.53
CA ALA A 167 8.98 -9.56 19.66
C ALA A 167 8.19 -10.28 20.75
N GLN A 168 8.73 -11.38 21.29
CA GLN A 168 8.05 -12.25 22.26
C GLN A 168 8.55 -12.11 23.71
N ASN A 169 9.54 -11.24 23.96
CA ASN A 169 10.11 -11.04 25.30
C ASN A 169 9.23 -10.16 26.21
#